data_AF-A0A6P2RAQ9-F1
#
_entry.id   AF-A0A6P2RAQ9-F1
#
_cell.length_a   1.000
_cell.length_b   1.000
_cell.length_c   1.000
_cell.angle_alpha   90.00
_cell.angle_beta   90.00
_cell.angle_gamma   90.00
#
_symmetry.space_group_name_H-M   'P 1'
#
loop_
_entity.id
_entity.type
_entity.pdbx_description
1 polymer ?
#
loop_
_entity_poly.entity_id
_entity_poly.type
_entity_poly.pdbx_seq_one_letter_code
_entity_poly.pdbx_strand_id
1 'polypeptide(L)'
;MNEIGLARTSITEICNQAGFSRGALLHHFPHKNDLLVASYVEWLEGKLTSLQQRIHSAASVREEVAAWRIQMQETFSMTQEFYWALRNDEDLRERFNVALLTHSIGADVSTHLPGTSIDNAATPMLTRYVIACFIRGLCFQELFVRDRSIPDQAFDHFVEMLSAFVERHPTSQT
;
A
#
# COMPACT_ATOMS: atom_id res chain seq x y z
N MET A 1 -0.18 3.58 -16.26
CA MET A 1 -0.74 2.40 -15.56
C MET A 1 -2.17 2.64 -15.03
N ASN A 2 -2.48 3.79 -14.42
CA ASN A 2 -3.79 4.03 -13.80
C ASN A 2 -4.98 4.07 -14.78
N GLU A 3 -4.76 4.33 -16.07
CA GLU A 3 -5.84 4.50 -17.07
C GLU A 3 -6.26 3.21 -17.79
N ILE A 4 -5.37 2.22 -17.93
CA ILE A 4 -5.61 1.00 -18.72
C ILE A 4 -5.46 -0.31 -17.92
N GLY A 5 -4.97 -0.23 -16.68
CA GLY A 5 -4.62 -1.39 -15.86
C GLY A 5 -3.23 -1.95 -16.19
N LEU A 6 -2.59 -2.58 -15.20
CA LEU A 6 -1.32 -3.30 -15.33
C LEU A 6 -1.41 -4.41 -16.38
N ALA A 7 -2.53 -5.14 -16.45
CA ALA A 7 -2.71 -6.24 -17.40
C ALA A 7 -2.66 -5.78 -18.88
N ARG A 8 -3.03 -4.53 -19.14
CA ARG A 8 -2.98 -3.92 -20.48
C ARG A 8 -1.78 -3.01 -20.68
N THR A 9 -0.93 -2.82 -19.67
CA THR A 9 0.25 -1.97 -19.79
C THR A 9 1.40 -2.77 -20.42
N SER A 10 1.70 -2.54 -21.69
CA SER A 10 2.89 -3.07 -22.37
C SER A 10 4.08 -2.12 -22.32
N ILE A 11 5.30 -2.64 -22.47
CA ILE A 11 6.52 -1.83 -22.65
C ILE A 11 6.34 -0.81 -23.78
N THR A 12 5.68 -1.22 -24.86
CA THR A 12 5.44 -0.35 -26.02
C THR A 12 4.56 0.84 -25.65
N GLU A 13 3.50 0.64 -24.86
CA GLU A 13 2.65 1.74 -24.40
C GLU A 13 3.38 2.66 -23.40
N ILE A 14 4.18 2.09 -22.50
CA ILE A 14 5.01 2.86 -21.57
C ILE A 14 5.98 3.75 -22.36
N CYS A 15 6.70 3.20 -23.34
CA CYS A 15 7.62 3.94 -24.21
C CYS A 15 6.91 5.05 -24.97
N ASN A 16 5.74 4.76 -25.55
CA ASN A 16 4.95 5.72 -26.32
C ASN A 16 4.44 6.87 -25.45
N GLN A 17 4.01 6.60 -24.21
CA GLN A 17 3.59 7.65 -23.27
C GLN A 17 4.77 8.47 -22.73
N ALA A 18 5.91 7.83 -22.46
CA ALA A 18 7.08 8.48 -21.87
C ALA A 18 8.00 9.18 -22.90
N GLY A 19 7.73 9.05 -24.20
CA GLY A 19 8.54 9.65 -25.26
C GLY A 19 9.91 8.99 -25.46
N PHE A 20 10.09 7.76 -24.97
CA PHE A 20 11.35 7.01 -25.11
C PHE A 20 11.26 5.97 -26.23
N SER A 21 12.40 5.69 -26.86
CA SER A 21 12.50 4.53 -27.76
C SER A 21 12.53 3.23 -26.94
N ARG A 22 11.97 2.16 -27.50
CA ARG A 22 12.06 0.82 -26.89
C ARG A 22 13.51 0.38 -26.64
N GLY A 23 14.45 0.78 -27.51
CA GLY A 23 15.87 0.48 -27.35
C GLY A 23 16.52 1.20 -26.16
N ALA A 24 16.17 2.47 -25.94
CA ALA A 24 16.65 3.22 -24.76
C ALA A 24 16.12 2.58 -23.46
N LEU A 25 14.85 2.18 -23.45
CA LEU A 25 14.25 1.61 -22.25
C LEU A 25 14.79 0.21 -21.93
N LEU A 26 15.07 -0.62 -22.94
CA LEU A 26 15.70 -1.94 -22.76
C LEU A 26 17.17 -1.87 -22.35
N HIS A 27 17.86 -0.77 -22.65
CA HIS A 27 19.21 -0.53 -22.14
C HIS A 27 19.20 -0.28 -20.62
N HIS A 28 18.17 0.41 -20.10
CA HIS A 28 18.01 0.66 -18.67
C HIS A 28 17.36 -0.51 -17.92
N PHE A 29 16.41 -1.21 -18.57
CA PHE A 29 15.68 -2.34 -18.02
C PHE A 29 15.83 -3.55 -18.94
N PRO A 30 16.86 -4.40 -18.70
CA PRO A 30 17.14 -5.55 -19.55
C PRO A 30 15.96 -6.54 -19.62
N HIS A 31 15.18 -6.64 -18.53
CA HIS A 31 13.98 -7.46 -18.47
C HIS A 31 12.70 -6.64 -18.31
N LYS A 32 11.59 -7.12 -18.88
CA LYS A 32 10.28 -6.49 -18.72
C LYS A 32 9.88 -6.38 -17.25
N ASN A 33 10.14 -7.42 -16.46
CA ASN A 33 9.77 -7.42 -15.06
C ASN A 33 10.62 -6.44 -14.23
N ASP A 34 11.84 -6.09 -14.66
CA ASP A 34 12.63 -5.03 -14.01
C ASP A 34 11.94 -3.67 -14.14
N LEU A 35 11.45 -3.35 -15.35
CA LEU A 35 10.68 -2.13 -15.59
C LEU A 35 9.39 -2.11 -14.76
N LEU A 36 8.65 -3.22 -14.74
CA LEU A 36 7.38 -3.31 -14.00
C LEU A 36 7.59 -3.14 -12.50
N VAL A 37 8.62 -3.79 -11.94
CA VAL A 37 8.99 -3.65 -10.53
C VAL A 37 9.39 -2.21 -10.22
N ALA A 38 10.29 -1.61 -11.00
CA ALA A 38 10.72 -0.22 -10.80
C ALA A 38 9.54 0.75 -10.87
N SER A 39 8.64 0.57 -11.85
CA SER A 39 7.44 1.41 -12.00
C SER A 39 6.49 1.28 -10.82
N TYR A 40 6.30 0.06 -10.30
CA TYR A 40 5.42 -0.17 -9.15
C TYR A 40 6.03 0.31 -7.84
N VAL A 41 7.35 0.18 -7.67
CA VAL A 41 8.11 0.73 -6.54
C VAL A 41 7.97 2.26 -6.52
N GLU A 42 8.22 2.96 -7.63
CA GLU A 42 8.01 4.41 -7.74
C GLU A 42 6.57 4.81 -7.37
N TRP A 43 5.58 4.06 -7.87
CA TRP A 43 4.18 4.31 -7.52
C TRP A 43 3.88 4.08 -6.02
N LEU A 44 4.47 3.07 -5.41
CA LEU A 44 4.36 2.81 -3.97
C LEU A 44 4.98 3.94 -3.14
N GLU A 45 6.09 4.54 -3.59
CA GLU A 45 6.67 5.70 -2.93
C GLU A 45 5.74 6.91 -2.97
N GLY A 46 5.19 7.23 -4.14
CA GLY A 46 4.20 8.31 -4.26
C GLY A 46 2.96 8.07 -3.40
N LYS A 47 2.52 6.81 -3.27
CA LYS A 47 1.46 6.40 -2.35
C LYS A 47 1.86 6.62 -0.89
N LEU A 48 3.08 6.24 -0.49
CA LEU A 48 3.55 6.48 0.88
C LEU A 48 3.64 7.97 1.20
N THR A 49 4.18 8.79 0.29
CA THR A 49 4.20 10.25 0.44
C THR A 49 2.81 10.84 0.59
N SER A 50 1.85 10.37 -0.21
CA SER A 50 0.44 10.80 -0.09
C SER A 50 -0.15 10.43 1.27
N LEU A 51 0.20 9.27 1.83
CA LEU A 51 -0.26 8.86 3.16
C LEU A 51 0.30 9.76 4.24
N GLN A 52 1.61 10.02 4.19
CA GLN A 52 2.32 10.87 5.15
C GLN A 52 1.72 12.28 5.19
N GLN A 53 1.25 12.80 4.05
CA GLN A 53 0.61 14.11 3.98
C GLN A 53 -0.82 14.14 4.55
N ARG A 54 -1.50 12.98 4.62
CA ARG A 54 -2.86 12.85 5.16
C ARG A 54 -2.88 12.67 6.67
N ILE A 55 -1.81 12.13 7.24
CA ILE A 55 -1.67 11.89 8.68
C ILE A 55 -0.92 13.07 9.28
N HIS A 56 -1.46 13.66 10.34
CA HIS A 56 -0.75 14.69 11.11
C HIS A 56 -0.11 14.10 12.37
N SER A 57 0.82 14.84 12.97
CA SER A 57 1.39 14.45 14.26
C SER A 57 0.30 14.40 15.35
N ALA A 58 0.45 13.47 16.28
CA ALA A 58 -0.51 13.15 17.33
C ALA A 58 -1.91 12.74 16.82
N ALA A 59 -2.02 12.26 15.57
CA ALA A 59 -3.26 11.67 15.09
C ALA A 59 -3.73 10.53 16.00
N SER A 60 -5.03 10.49 16.27
CA SER A 60 -5.71 9.39 16.93
C SER A 60 -5.66 8.12 16.07
N VAL A 61 -5.91 6.97 16.70
CA VAL A 61 -6.04 5.69 15.98
C VAL A 61 -7.07 5.81 14.85
N ARG A 62 -8.21 6.46 15.10
CA ARG A 62 -9.27 6.67 14.11
C ARG A 62 -8.79 7.49 12.92
N GLU A 63 -8.11 8.61 13.17
CA GLU A 63 -7.63 9.50 12.10
C GLU A 63 -6.61 8.81 11.20
N GLU A 64 -5.63 8.10 11.78
CA GLU A 64 -4.66 7.34 10.98
C GLU A 64 -5.36 6.23 10.17
N VAL A 65 -6.19 5.40 10.81
CA VAL A 65 -6.85 4.28 10.14
C VAL A 65 -7.83 4.76 9.05
N ALA A 66 -8.47 5.91 9.23
CA ALA A 66 -9.28 6.56 8.19
C ALA A 66 -8.43 7.04 7.00
N ALA A 67 -7.27 7.65 7.25
CA ALA A 67 -6.34 8.04 6.19
C ALA A 67 -5.87 6.82 5.37
N TRP A 68 -5.56 5.71 6.05
CA TRP A 68 -5.25 4.44 5.39
C TRP A 68 -6.42 3.91 4.55
N ARG A 69 -7.67 4.02 5.03
CA ARG A 69 -8.85 3.55 4.29
C ARG A 69 -9.05 4.33 3.00
N ILE A 70 -9.02 5.66 3.08
CA ILE A 70 -9.20 6.53 1.91
C ILE A 70 -8.11 6.24 0.87
N GLN A 71 -6.85 6.21 1.29
CA GLN A 71 -5.76 5.90 0.37
C GLN A 71 -5.87 4.50 -0.23
N MET A 72 -6.25 3.50 0.56
CA MET A 72 -6.40 2.15 0.05
C MET A 72 -7.50 2.08 -1.02
N GLN A 73 -8.63 2.75 -0.81
CA GLN A 73 -9.72 2.82 -1.78
C GLN A 73 -9.28 3.49 -3.09
N GLU A 74 -8.55 4.60 -3.01
CA GLU A 74 -8.00 5.30 -4.20
C GLU A 74 -7.02 4.45 -5.01
N THR A 75 -6.28 3.57 -4.32
CA THR A 75 -5.18 2.79 -4.92
C THR A 75 -5.52 1.31 -5.11
N PHE A 76 -6.76 0.91 -4.80
CA PHE A 76 -7.14 -0.48 -4.68
C PHE A 76 -7.01 -1.21 -6.01
N SER A 77 -7.60 -0.68 -7.09
CA SER A 77 -7.60 -1.31 -8.43
C SER A 77 -6.18 -1.65 -8.90
N MET A 78 -5.26 -0.69 -8.83
CA MET A 78 -3.86 -0.92 -9.21
C MET A 78 -3.18 -1.96 -8.31
N THR A 79 -3.37 -1.86 -6.99
CA THR A 79 -2.81 -2.82 -6.02
C THR A 79 -3.31 -4.25 -6.32
N GLN A 80 -4.59 -4.38 -6.67
CA GLN A 80 -5.22 -5.67 -6.97
C GLN A 80 -4.65 -6.32 -8.22
N GLU A 81 -4.52 -5.56 -9.30
CA GLU A 81 -3.94 -6.06 -10.53
C GLU A 81 -2.48 -6.49 -10.33
N PHE A 82 -1.73 -5.74 -9.53
CA PHE A 82 -0.34 -6.10 -9.22
C PHE A 82 -0.24 -7.39 -8.39
N TYR A 83 -1.09 -7.57 -7.37
CA TYR A 83 -1.12 -8.83 -6.62
C TYR A 83 -1.52 -10.02 -7.49
N TRP A 84 -2.45 -9.81 -8.43
CA TRP A 84 -2.76 -10.83 -9.42
C TRP A 84 -1.57 -11.15 -10.31
N ALA A 85 -0.80 -10.15 -10.75
CA ALA A 85 0.41 -10.37 -11.53
C ALA A 85 1.48 -11.15 -10.73
N LEU A 86 1.77 -10.74 -9.49
CA LEU A 86 2.71 -11.44 -8.60
C LEU A 86 2.31 -12.89 -8.34
N ARG A 87 1.00 -13.19 -8.30
CA ARG A 87 0.50 -14.56 -8.12
C ARG A 87 0.81 -15.45 -9.34
N ASN A 88 0.79 -14.88 -10.54
CA ASN A 88 0.86 -15.63 -11.80
C ASN A 88 2.22 -15.58 -12.49
N ASP A 89 3.13 -14.70 -12.07
CA ASP A 89 4.49 -14.56 -12.60
C ASP A 89 5.51 -14.65 -11.45
N GLU A 90 6.18 -15.80 -11.37
CA GLU A 90 7.16 -16.08 -10.32
C GLU A 90 8.42 -15.21 -10.43
N ASP A 91 8.90 -14.92 -11.64
CA ASP A 91 10.06 -14.05 -11.87
C ASP A 91 9.73 -12.61 -11.43
N LEU A 92 8.53 -12.11 -11.76
CA LEU A 92 8.06 -10.81 -11.27
C LEU A 92 8.02 -10.77 -9.75
N ARG A 93 7.49 -11.83 -9.12
CA ARG A 93 7.39 -11.92 -7.66
C ARG A 93 8.75 -11.95 -6.98
N GLU A 94 9.69 -12.71 -7.50
CA GLU A 94 11.06 -12.77 -6.96
C GLU A 94 11.76 -11.41 -7.07
N ARG A 95 11.73 -10.78 -8.25
CA ARG A 95 12.30 -9.44 -8.45
C ARG A 95 11.67 -8.39 -7.54
N PHE A 96 10.34 -8.43 -7.36
CA PHE A 96 9.65 -7.52 -6.45
C PHE A 96 10.06 -7.74 -4.98
N ASN A 97 10.18 -8.99 -4.54
CA ASN A 97 10.65 -9.30 -3.19
C ASN A 97 12.08 -8.82 -2.95
N VAL A 98 12.97 -8.98 -3.95
CA VAL A 98 14.33 -8.43 -3.89
C VAL A 98 14.28 -6.91 -3.78
N ALA A 99 13.48 -6.24 -4.62
CA ALA A 99 13.32 -4.80 -4.58
C ALA A 99 12.85 -4.31 -3.20
N LEU A 100 11.87 -4.99 -2.58
CA LEU A 100 11.43 -4.68 -1.21
C LEU A 100 12.58 -4.73 -0.21
N LEU A 101 13.45 -5.74 -0.26
CA LEU A 101 14.59 -5.85 0.67
C LEU A 101 15.62 -4.73 0.49
N THR A 102 15.74 -4.20 -0.72
CA THR A 102 16.76 -3.19 -1.06
C THR A 102 16.26 -1.74 -1.01
N HIS A 103 14.94 -1.53 -1.08
CA HIS A 103 14.34 -0.20 -1.10
C HIS A 103 13.86 0.23 0.28
N SER A 104 13.80 1.55 0.51
CA SER A 104 13.10 2.19 1.64
C SER A 104 11.67 1.68 1.84
N ILE A 105 11.02 1.16 0.80
CA ILE A 105 9.66 0.63 0.84
C ILE A 105 9.54 -0.65 1.66
N GLY A 106 10.59 -1.48 1.72
CA GLY A 106 10.65 -2.60 2.66
C GLY A 106 11.21 -2.23 4.01
N ALA A 107 11.72 -1.00 4.18
CA ALA A 107 11.93 -0.44 5.50
C ALA A 107 10.56 -0.15 6.16
N ASP A 108 10.55 -0.13 7.49
CA ASP A 108 9.33 0.01 8.26
C ASP A 108 8.60 1.31 7.88
N VAL A 109 7.40 1.18 7.30
CA VAL A 109 6.50 2.31 6.98
C VAL A 109 6.31 3.23 8.18
N SER A 110 6.44 2.72 9.41
CA SER A 110 6.40 3.51 10.65
C SER A 110 7.47 4.61 10.72
N THR A 111 8.66 4.39 10.14
CA THR A 111 9.77 5.38 10.15
C THR A 111 9.47 6.63 9.33
N HIS A 112 8.50 6.52 8.43
CA HIS A 112 8.11 7.57 7.51
C HIS A 112 6.84 8.31 7.97
N LEU A 113 6.00 7.69 8.80
CA LEU A 113 4.77 8.33 9.27
C LEU A 113 5.06 9.34 10.39
N PRO A 114 4.33 10.47 10.46
CA PRO A 114 4.37 11.35 11.64
C PRO A 114 4.01 10.57 12.90
N GLY A 115 4.57 10.94 14.06
CA GLY A 115 4.23 10.28 15.32
C GLY A 115 2.74 10.37 15.63
N THR A 116 2.10 9.24 15.91
CA THR A 116 0.65 9.06 16.10
C THR A 116 0.37 8.28 17.39
N SER A 117 -0.92 8.12 17.72
CA SER A 117 -1.34 7.27 18.84
C SER A 117 -0.96 5.80 18.67
N ILE A 118 -0.84 5.30 17.43
CA ILE A 118 -0.47 3.91 17.15
C ILE A 118 0.97 3.59 17.59
N ASP A 119 1.83 4.61 17.71
CA ASP A 119 3.21 4.44 18.20
C ASP A 119 3.27 4.05 19.70
N ASN A 120 2.17 4.22 20.43
CA ASN A 120 2.04 3.75 21.80
C ASN A 120 1.68 2.27 21.92
N ALA A 121 1.38 1.59 20.81
CA ALA A 121 1.10 0.15 20.83
C ALA A 121 2.36 -0.64 21.22
N ALA A 122 2.19 -1.82 21.82
CA ALA A 122 3.30 -2.71 22.15
C ALA A 122 4.17 -3.10 20.93
N THR A 123 3.56 -3.18 19.73
CA THR A 123 4.24 -3.45 18.46
C THR A 123 3.67 -2.56 17.34
N PRO A 124 4.12 -1.29 17.20
CA PRO A 124 3.53 -0.34 16.26
C PRO A 124 3.58 -0.80 14.79
N MET A 125 4.71 -1.38 14.35
CA MET A 125 4.87 -1.92 13.00
C MET A 125 3.86 -3.04 12.69
N LEU A 126 3.75 -4.02 13.58
CA LEU A 126 2.79 -5.12 13.40
C LEU A 126 1.35 -4.61 13.45
N THR A 127 1.07 -3.61 14.28
CA THR A 127 -0.23 -2.95 14.36
C THR A 127 -0.61 -2.31 13.01
N ARG A 128 0.30 -1.55 12.39
CA ARG A 128 0.09 -0.97 11.05
C ARG A 128 -0.04 -2.04 9.97
N TYR A 129 0.71 -3.13 10.07
CA TYR A 129 0.56 -4.27 9.16
C TYR A 129 -0.85 -4.88 9.24
N VAL A 130 -1.38 -5.07 10.45
CA VAL A 130 -2.74 -5.58 10.68
C VAL A 130 -3.79 -4.61 10.11
N ILE A 131 -3.64 -3.30 10.34
CA ILE A 131 -4.51 -2.26 9.74
C ILE A 131 -4.53 -2.40 8.21
N ALA A 132 -3.36 -2.46 7.57
CA ALA A 132 -3.26 -2.56 6.12
C ALA A 132 -3.92 -3.85 5.58
N CYS A 133 -3.76 -4.98 6.27
CA CYS A 133 -4.42 -6.24 5.93
C CYS A 133 -5.94 -6.17 6.07
N PHE A 134 -6.44 -5.62 7.17
CA PHE A 134 -7.87 -5.46 7.41
C PHE A 134 -8.52 -4.56 6.36
N ILE A 135 -7.97 -3.36 6.13
CA ILE A 135 -8.51 -2.39 5.16
C ILE A 135 -8.49 -2.98 3.74
N ARG A 136 -7.42 -3.67 3.36
CA ARG A 136 -7.36 -4.35 2.05
C ARG A 136 -8.47 -5.38 1.91
N GLY A 137 -8.71 -6.20 2.94
CA GLY A 137 -9.82 -7.15 2.98
C GLY A 137 -11.18 -6.46 2.89
N LEU A 138 -11.33 -5.31 3.55
CA LEU A 138 -12.55 -4.51 3.50
C LEU A 138 -12.83 -3.98 2.10
N CYS A 139 -11.82 -3.45 1.39
CA CYS A 139 -11.96 -3.01 0.00
C CYS A 139 -12.37 -4.14 -0.95
N PHE A 140 -11.91 -5.38 -0.72
CA PHE A 140 -12.43 -6.53 -1.46
C PHE A 140 -13.91 -6.77 -1.17
N GLN A 141 -14.31 -6.73 0.09
CA GLN A 141 -15.70 -6.98 0.48
C GLN A 141 -16.66 -5.93 -0.07
N GLU A 142 -16.22 -4.67 -0.19
CA GLU A 142 -16.97 -3.57 -0.82
C GLU A 142 -17.36 -3.87 -2.29
N LEU A 143 -16.63 -4.76 -2.98
CA LEU A 143 -16.97 -5.17 -4.37
C LEU A 143 -18.24 -6.03 -4.46
N PHE A 144 -18.59 -6.79 -3.41
CA PHE A 144 -19.67 -7.79 -3.46
C PHE A 144 -20.48 -7.88 -2.15
N VAL A 145 -20.94 -6.74 -1.64
CA VAL A 145 -21.80 -6.70 -0.46
C VAL A 145 -23.28 -6.50 -0.82
N ARG A 146 -24.17 -7.23 -0.14
CA ARG A 146 -25.63 -7.05 -0.29
C ARG A 146 -26.12 -5.78 0.40
N ASP A 147 -25.61 -5.52 1.60
CA ASP A 147 -25.88 -4.31 2.39
C ASP A 147 -24.63 -3.43 2.42
N ARG A 148 -24.72 -2.26 1.78
CA ARG A 148 -23.59 -1.33 1.63
C ARG A 148 -23.14 -0.68 2.94
N SER A 149 -23.92 -0.81 4.02
CA SER A 149 -23.54 -0.27 5.34
C SER A 149 -22.61 -1.20 6.12
N ILE A 150 -22.55 -2.49 5.78
CA ILE A 150 -21.73 -3.47 6.52
C ILE A 150 -20.22 -3.14 6.48
N PRO A 151 -19.61 -2.73 5.35
CA PRO A 151 -18.20 -2.35 5.36
C PRO A 151 -17.90 -1.16 6.27
N ASP A 152 -18.80 -0.18 6.33
CA ASP A 152 -18.65 0.98 7.23
C ASP A 152 -18.77 0.56 8.70
N GLN A 153 -19.74 -0.29 9.04
CA GLN A 153 -19.88 -0.84 10.40
C GLN A 153 -18.65 -1.68 10.80
N ALA A 154 -18.13 -2.50 9.89
CA ALA A 154 -16.93 -3.30 10.14
C ALA A 154 -15.70 -2.41 10.36
N PHE A 155 -15.57 -1.32 9.59
CA PHE A 155 -14.52 -0.32 9.79
C PHE A 155 -14.62 0.33 11.16
N ASP A 156 -15.80 0.83 11.55
CA ASP A 156 -15.99 1.47 12.84
C ASP A 156 -15.71 0.51 14.00
N HIS A 157 -16.20 -0.73 13.90
CA HIS A 157 -15.94 -1.76 14.91
C HIS A 157 -14.45 -2.10 15.04
N PHE A 158 -13.73 -2.17 13.92
CA PHE A 158 -12.27 -2.39 13.92
C PHE A 158 -11.53 -1.24 14.60
N VAL A 159 -11.89 0.01 14.29
CA VAL A 159 -11.28 1.21 14.91
C VAL A 159 -11.52 1.23 16.41
N GLU A 160 -12.72 0.88 16.88
CA GLU A 160 -13.03 0.78 18.32
C GLU A 160 -12.16 -0.28 19.02
N MET A 161 -12.10 -1.50 18.47
CA MET A 161 -11.25 -2.56 19.02
C MET A 161 -9.79 -2.16 19.08
N LEU A 162 -9.29 -1.52 18.01
CA LEU A 162 -7.91 -1.12 17.92
C LEU A 162 -7.56 0.02 18.89
N SER A 163 -8.46 1.00 19.03
CA SER A 163 -8.28 2.11 19.98
C SER A 163 -8.17 1.57 21.40
N ALA A 164 -9.07 0.66 21.80
CA ALA A 164 -9.02 0.01 23.10
C ALA A 164 -7.76 -0.85 23.30
N PHE A 165 -7.24 -1.49 22.25
CA PHE A 165 -5.99 -2.26 22.32
C PHE A 165 -4.77 -1.36 22.56
N VAL A 166 -4.68 -0.24 21.84
CA VAL A 166 -3.59 0.74 21.96
C VAL A 166 -3.60 1.40 23.34
N GLU A 167 -4.78 1.75 23.86
CA GLU A 167 -4.93 2.38 25.18
C GLU A 167 -4.59 1.45 26.37
N ARG A 168 -4.82 0.14 26.24
CA ARG A 168 -4.57 -0.84 27.32
C ARG A 168 -3.09 -1.23 27.46
N HIS A 169 -2.30 -1.02 26.42
CA HIS A 169 -0.89 -1.40 26.38
C HIS A 169 0.01 -0.22 25.98
N PRO A 170 -0.02 0.92 26.70
CA PRO A 170 0.93 1.99 26.44
C PRO A 170 2.33 1.44 26.71
N THR A 171 3.21 1.53 25.71
CA THR A 171 4.63 1.19 25.86
C THR A 171 5.16 1.89 27.12
N SER A 172 5.61 1.12 28.12
CA SER A 172 6.30 1.68 29.27
C SER A 172 7.58 2.32 28.74
N GLN A 173 7.64 3.64 28.74
CA GLN A 173 8.86 4.38 28.45
C GLN A 173 9.90 4.00 29.51
N THR A 174 10.94 3.29 29.08
CA THR A 174 12.21 3.10 29.81
C THR A 174 13.32 3.71 28.98
#